data_AF-A0A7V3UZ37-F1
#
_entry.id   AF-A0A7V3UZ37-F1
#
_cell.length_a   1.000
_cell.length_b   1.000
_cell.length_c   1.000
_cell.angle_alpha   90.00
_cell.angle_beta   90.00
_cell.angle_gamma   90.00
#
_symmetry.space_group_name_H-M   'P 1'
#
loop_
_entity.id
_entity.type
_entity.pdbx_description
1 polymer ?
#
loop_
_entity_poly.entity_id
_entity_poly.type
_entity_poly.pdbx_seq_one_letter_code
_entity_poly.pdbx_strand_id
1 'polypeptide(L)'
;LKNHFGAIHNPEDFHKFACDPAISDVNRALAIASKQRLVIFDALRVLYDGGPAYQPGCVVPYWAVMASTDPVAIDTKVCQLIDLCRQQKGLPPLATLEYPPKHIKTAAAAGLGIGEDDRIDLIVYQA
;
A
#
# COMPACT_ATOMS: atom_id res chain seq x y z
N LEU A 1 -5.73 -0.04 6.09
CA LEU A 1 -6.23 -0.83 7.25
C LEU A 1 -5.25 -0.84 8.43
N LYS A 2 -4.00 -1.27 8.27
CA LYS A 2 -3.06 -1.50 9.40
C LYS A 2 -2.83 -0.25 10.28
N ASN A 3 -2.78 0.95 9.71
CA ASN A 3 -2.66 2.22 10.44
C ASN A 3 -3.82 2.49 11.42
N HIS A 4 -4.96 1.81 11.25
CA HIS A 4 -6.19 2.04 11.99
C HIS A 4 -6.59 0.88 12.90
N PHE A 5 -5.68 -0.07 13.18
CA PHE A 5 -5.97 -1.21 14.07
C PHE A 5 -6.41 -0.78 15.48
N GLY A 6 -5.92 0.35 16.00
CA GLY A 6 -6.38 0.93 17.26
C GLY A 6 -7.70 1.72 17.17
N ALA A 7 -8.23 1.92 15.97
CA ALA A 7 -9.45 2.69 15.71
C ALA A 7 -10.65 1.82 15.30
N ILE A 8 -10.45 0.50 15.14
CA ILE A 8 -11.48 -0.47 14.76
C ILE A 8 -11.58 -1.57 15.83
N HIS A 9 -12.79 -2.06 16.09
CA HIS A 9 -13.05 -2.98 17.20
C HIS A 9 -12.34 -4.33 17.06
N ASN A 10 -12.51 -5.01 15.92
CA ASN A 10 -11.86 -6.29 15.63
C ASN A 10 -11.27 -6.26 14.22
N PRO A 11 -9.95 -6.07 14.06
CA PRO A 11 -9.30 -6.04 12.76
C PRO A 11 -9.46 -7.32 11.93
N GLU A 12 -9.68 -8.46 12.59
CA GLU A 12 -9.78 -9.75 11.90
C GLU A 12 -11.00 -9.83 10.99
N ASP A 13 -12.10 -9.17 11.36
CA ASP A 13 -13.33 -9.16 10.58
C ASP A 13 -13.15 -8.52 9.18
N PHE A 14 -12.09 -7.73 9.02
CA PHE A 14 -11.76 -7.00 7.80
C PHE A 14 -10.83 -7.75 6.84
N HIS A 15 -10.38 -8.97 7.16
CA HIS A 15 -9.50 -9.75 6.28
C HIS A 15 -10.24 -10.57 5.20
N LYS A 16 -11.58 -10.68 5.29
CA LYS A 16 -12.39 -11.39 4.29
C LYS A 16 -12.18 -10.79 2.89
N PHE A 17 -12.26 -11.65 1.87
CA PHE A 17 -12.13 -11.25 0.45
C PHE A 17 -10.84 -10.47 0.15
N ALA A 18 -9.72 -10.85 0.76
CA ALA A 18 -8.43 -10.16 0.63
C ALA A 18 -8.50 -8.66 1.00
N CYS A 19 -9.27 -8.35 2.04
CA CYS A 19 -9.46 -7.01 2.60
C CYS A 19 -10.15 -6.00 1.67
N ASP A 20 -10.86 -6.46 0.63
CA ASP A 20 -11.60 -5.62 -0.32
C ASP A 20 -13.11 -5.91 -0.19
N PRO A 21 -14.00 -4.93 0.10
CA PRO A 21 -13.78 -3.48 0.16
C PRO A 21 -13.28 -2.94 1.52
N ALA A 22 -13.02 -3.82 2.49
CA ALA A 22 -12.76 -3.45 3.87
C ALA A 22 -11.71 -2.33 4.08
N ILE A 23 -10.60 -2.35 3.32
CA ILE A 23 -9.58 -1.28 3.36
C ILE A 23 -10.19 0.08 2.98
N SER A 24 -11.00 0.11 1.92
CA SER A 24 -11.67 1.33 1.46
C SER A 24 -12.68 1.80 2.50
N ASP A 25 -13.54 0.91 2.99
CA ASP A 25 -14.61 1.27 3.92
C ASP A 25 -14.09 1.82 5.25
N VAL A 26 -13.03 1.21 5.81
CA VAL A 26 -12.39 1.73 7.03
C VAL A 26 -11.84 3.14 6.80
N ASN A 27 -11.15 3.39 5.68
CA ASN A 27 -10.58 4.71 5.41
C ASN A 27 -11.66 5.76 5.06
N ARG A 28 -12.87 5.36 4.65
CA ARG A 28 -14.01 6.25 4.41
C ARG A 28 -14.79 6.61 5.66
N ALA A 29 -14.66 5.83 6.73
CA ALA A 29 -15.34 6.12 7.98
C ALA A 29 -15.02 7.55 8.43
N LEU A 30 -16.05 8.35 8.73
CA LEU A 30 -15.90 9.78 9.01
C LEU A 30 -14.87 10.07 10.11
N ALA A 31 -14.80 9.22 11.13
CA ALA A 31 -13.83 9.34 12.23
C ALA A 31 -12.36 9.25 11.78
N ILE A 32 -12.09 8.56 10.66
CA ILE A 32 -10.78 8.43 10.02
C ILE A 32 -10.61 9.49 8.93
N ALA A 33 -11.54 9.56 7.97
CA ALA A 33 -11.45 10.43 6.81
C ALA A 33 -11.35 11.93 7.18
N SER A 34 -11.96 12.35 8.29
CA SER A 34 -11.89 13.75 8.77
C SER A 34 -10.54 14.11 9.42
N LYS A 35 -9.68 13.13 9.73
CA LYS A 35 -8.45 13.30 10.51
C LYS A 35 -7.19 12.85 9.79
N GLN A 36 -7.27 11.85 8.91
CA GLN A 36 -6.12 11.42 8.10
C GLN A 36 -5.81 12.51 7.07
N ARG A 37 -4.62 13.11 7.19
CA ARG A 37 -4.17 14.20 6.29
C ARG A 37 -2.90 13.87 5.51
N LEU A 38 -2.06 13.00 6.05
CA LEU A 38 -0.75 12.69 5.51
C LEU A 38 -0.47 11.20 5.67
N VAL A 39 0.05 10.58 4.62
CA VAL A 39 0.64 9.24 4.63
C VAL A 39 2.14 9.41 4.41
N ILE A 40 2.94 8.83 5.29
CA ILE A 40 4.39 8.71 5.15
C ILE A 40 4.69 7.22 5.02
N PHE A 41 5.45 6.85 4.00
CA PHE A 41 5.84 5.48 3.73
C PHE A 41 7.36 5.36 3.73
N ASP A 42 7.89 4.42 4.53
CA ASP A 42 9.31 4.09 4.50
C ASP A 42 9.56 2.97 3.48
N ALA A 43 10.38 3.27 2.49
CA ALA A 43 10.85 2.32 1.49
C ALA A 43 12.35 2.10 1.67
N LEU A 44 12.83 1.99 2.91
CA LEU A 44 14.24 1.70 3.19
C LEU A 44 14.63 0.33 2.62
N ARG A 45 13.71 -0.63 2.76
CA ARG A 45 13.81 -1.99 2.22
C ARG A 45 12.47 -2.39 1.61
N VAL A 46 12.49 -3.04 0.46
CA VAL A 46 11.29 -3.48 -0.25
C VAL A 46 11.21 -5.00 -0.20
N LEU A 47 10.13 -5.53 0.39
CA LEU A 47 9.76 -6.94 0.33
C LEU A 47 8.98 -7.19 -0.96
N TYR A 48 9.58 -7.88 -1.93
CA TYR A 48 8.98 -8.05 -3.26
C TYR A 48 8.21 -9.38 -3.44
N ASP A 49 8.40 -10.35 -2.53
CA ASP A 49 7.71 -11.65 -2.59
C ASP A 49 7.57 -12.32 -1.21
N GLY A 50 6.60 -13.23 -1.09
CA GLY A 50 6.36 -14.06 0.11
C GLY A 50 5.84 -13.32 1.35
N GLY A 51 5.35 -12.09 1.19
CA GLY A 51 4.67 -11.33 2.23
C GLY A 51 3.30 -11.93 2.64
N PRO A 52 2.63 -11.36 3.66
CA PRO A 52 2.96 -10.11 4.37
C PRO A 52 4.02 -10.26 5.47
N ALA A 53 4.41 -11.48 5.83
CA ALA A 53 5.50 -11.72 6.77
C ALA A 53 6.86 -11.38 6.14
N TYR A 54 7.83 -10.97 6.96
CA TYR A 54 9.18 -10.68 6.48
C TYR A 54 9.84 -11.94 5.89
N GLN A 55 10.35 -11.83 4.66
CA GLN A 55 11.11 -12.88 3.98
C GLN A 55 12.52 -12.39 3.67
N PRO A 56 13.56 -12.80 4.42
CA PRO A 56 14.92 -12.30 4.25
C PRO A 56 15.46 -12.44 2.81
N GLY A 57 15.11 -13.53 2.12
CA GLY A 57 15.56 -13.80 0.75
C GLY A 57 14.83 -13.02 -0.33
N CYS A 58 13.76 -12.30 0.00
CA CYS A 58 12.93 -11.56 -0.95
C CYS A 58 12.90 -10.05 -0.67
N VAL A 59 13.99 -9.52 -0.12
CA VAL A 59 14.10 -8.10 0.26
C VAL A 59 15.27 -7.45 -0.46
N VAL A 60 15.06 -6.24 -0.96
CA VAL A 60 16.11 -5.41 -1.56
C VAL A 60 16.20 -4.05 -0.86
N PRO A 61 17.40 -3.46 -0.71
CA PRO A 61 17.52 -2.08 -0.27
C PRO A 61 16.98 -1.14 -1.35
N TYR A 62 16.29 -0.07 -0.94
CA TYR A 62 15.83 0.99 -1.85
C TYR A 62 16.11 2.39 -1.29
N TRP A 63 16.21 2.54 0.04
CA TRP A 63 16.64 3.78 0.70
C TRP A 63 15.82 5.01 0.32
N ALA A 64 14.49 4.90 0.37
CA ALA A 64 13.62 6.05 0.09
C ALA A 64 12.57 6.28 1.17
N VAL A 65 12.05 7.51 1.22
CA VAL A 65 10.87 7.90 1.99
C VAL A 65 9.90 8.59 1.02
N MET A 66 8.62 8.23 1.12
CA MET A 66 7.54 8.84 0.33
C MET A 66 6.54 9.52 1.27
N ALA A 67 5.98 10.65 0.84
CA ALA A 67 4.91 11.33 1.54
C ALA A 67 3.82 11.79 0.56
N SER A 68 2.56 11.69 0.97
CA SER A 68 1.42 12.11 0.15
C SER A 68 0.19 12.43 1.01
N THR A 69 -0.64 13.36 0.55
CA THR A 69 -1.99 13.58 1.09
C THR A 69 -3.04 12.71 0.40
N ASP A 70 -2.67 12.05 -0.70
CA ASP A 70 -3.47 11.05 -1.40
C ASP A 70 -3.01 9.63 -0.98
N PRO A 71 -3.81 8.91 -0.17
CA PRO A 71 -3.45 7.57 0.27
C PRO A 71 -3.41 6.53 -0.88
N VAL A 72 -4.22 6.72 -1.93
CA VAL A 72 -4.26 5.83 -3.10
C VAL A 72 -2.99 5.97 -3.92
N ALA A 73 -2.39 7.17 -3.97
CA ALA A 73 -1.14 7.41 -4.67
C ALA A 73 0.02 6.59 -4.07
N ILE A 74 0.16 6.56 -2.74
CA ILE A 74 1.19 5.75 -2.07
C ILE A 74 1.00 4.27 -2.36
N ASP A 75 -0.20 3.72 -2.17
CA ASP A 75 -0.46 2.29 -2.40
C ASP A 75 -0.19 1.90 -3.87
N THR A 76 -0.57 2.76 -4.82
CA THR A 76 -0.29 2.59 -6.25
C THR A 76 1.22 2.55 -6.53
N LYS A 77 1.97 3.55 -6.02
CA LYS A 77 3.42 3.64 -6.22
C LYS A 77 4.18 2.48 -5.58
N VAL A 78 3.76 2.04 -4.39
CA VAL A 78 4.36 0.89 -3.71
C VAL A 78 4.10 -0.41 -4.49
N CYS A 79 2.90 -0.59 -5.05
CA CYS A 79 2.63 -1.74 -5.91
C CYS A 79 3.51 -1.73 -7.17
N GLN A 80 3.68 -0.57 -7.82
CA GLN A 80 4.59 -0.44 -8.96
C GLN A 80 6.05 -0.76 -8.58
N LEU A 81 6.51 -0.30 -7.41
CA LEU A 81 7.84 -0.58 -6.90
C LEU A 81 8.05 -2.09 -6.64
N ILE A 82 7.08 -2.75 -6.03
CA ILE A 82 7.10 -4.20 -5.83
C ILE A 82 7.14 -4.92 -7.19
N ASP A 83 6.29 -4.55 -8.14
CA ASP A 83 6.28 -5.15 -9.47
C ASP A 83 7.59 -4.95 -10.23
N LEU A 84 8.23 -3.79 -10.11
CA LEU A 84 9.57 -3.54 -10.66
C LEU A 84 10.60 -4.53 -10.08
N CYS A 85 10.61 -4.70 -8.75
CA CYS A 85 11.50 -5.67 -8.10
C CYS A 85 11.19 -7.11 -8.53
N ARG A 86 9.91 -7.48 -8.62
CA ARG A 86 9.47 -8.81 -9.08
C ARG A 86 9.93 -9.08 -10.51
N GLN A 87 9.75 -8.12 -11.41
CA GLN A 87 10.21 -8.20 -12.79
C GLN A 87 11.73 -8.43 -12.86
N GLN A 88 12.52 -7.67 -12.10
CA GLN A 88 13.98 -7.84 -12.04
C GLN A 88 14.41 -9.23 -11.53
N LYS A 89 13.55 -9.93 -10.79
CA LYS A 89 13.77 -11.29 -10.27
C LYS A 89 13.10 -12.37 -11.10
N GLY A 90 12.50 -12.03 -12.25
CA GLY A 90 11.83 -12.98 -13.12
C GLY A 90 10.52 -13.53 -12.56
N LEU A 91 9.88 -12.80 -11.63
CA LEU A 91 8.61 -13.18 -11.02
C LEU A 91 7.42 -12.56 -11.76
N PRO A 92 6.24 -13.20 -11.74
CA PRO A 92 5.03 -12.66 -12.34
C PRO A 92 4.53 -11.41 -11.57
N PRO A 93 3.85 -10.47 -12.23
CA PRO A 93 3.35 -9.25 -11.60
C PRO A 93 2.23 -9.53 -10.59
N LEU A 94 2.08 -8.66 -9.58
CA LEU A 94 1.08 -8.74 -8.51
C LEU A 94 -0.34 -8.93 -9.05
N ALA A 95 -0.66 -8.29 -10.18
CA ALA A 95 -1.98 -8.39 -10.82
C ALA A 95 -2.39 -9.82 -11.24
N THR A 96 -1.41 -10.72 -11.40
CA THR A 96 -1.62 -12.12 -11.83
C THR A 96 -1.64 -13.12 -10.69
N LEU A 97 -1.40 -12.67 -9.45
CA LEU A 97 -1.44 -13.54 -8.28
C LEU A 97 -2.88 -13.91 -7.90
N GLU A 98 -3.04 -14.91 -7.03
CA GLU A 98 -4.33 -15.35 -6.50
C GLU A 98 -5.09 -14.19 -5.82
N TYR A 99 -4.34 -13.35 -5.09
CA TYR A 99 -4.86 -12.19 -4.36
C TYR A 99 -4.18 -10.89 -4.83
N PRO A 100 -4.58 -10.35 -6.00
CA PRO A 100 -4.02 -9.08 -6.46
C PRO A 100 -4.54 -7.92 -5.59
N PRO A 101 -3.84 -6.77 -5.52
CA PRO A 101 -4.19 -5.62 -4.67
C PRO A 101 -5.38 -4.82 -5.23
N LYS A 102 -6.55 -5.46 -5.36
CA LYS A 102 -7.78 -4.87 -5.93
C LYS A 102 -8.30 -3.67 -5.14
N HIS A 103 -8.06 -3.68 -3.82
CA HIS A 103 -8.48 -2.62 -2.90
C HIS A 103 -8.01 -1.22 -3.31
N ILE A 104 -6.90 -1.09 -4.04
CA ILE A 104 -6.39 0.20 -4.52
C ILE A 104 -7.39 0.82 -5.52
N LYS A 105 -7.88 0.01 -6.47
CA LYS A 105 -8.90 0.44 -7.42
C LYS A 105 -10.22 0.73 -6.72
N THR A 106 -10.62 -0.11 -5.77
CA THR A 106 -11.83 0.10 -4.97
C THR A 106 -11.76 1.40 -4.16
N ALA A 107 -10.60 1.72 -3.57
CA ALA A 107 -10.39 2.96 -2.82
C ALA A 107 -10.44 4.19 -3.73
N ALA A 108 -9.82 4.14 -4.91
CA ALA A 108 -9.88 5.20 -5.91
C ALA A 108 -11.33 5.47 -6.36
N ALA A 109 -12.06 4.40 -6.73
CA ALA A 109 -13.47 4.49 -7.13
C ALA A 109 -14.38 5.04 -6.04
N ALA A 110 -14.00 4.86 -4.76
CA ALA A 110 -14.74 5.38 -3.63
C ALA A 110 -14.35 6.81 -3.21
N GLY A 111 -13.47 7.47 -3.97
CA GLY A 111 -13.10 8.88 -3.79
C GLY A 111 -12.09 9.14 -2.67
N LEU A 112 -11.35 8.11 -2.21
CA LEU A 112 -10.32 8.29 -1.18
C LEU A 112 -9.04 8.94 -1.70
N GLY A 113 -8.86 8.96 -3.02
CA GLY A 113 -7.68 9.43 -3.71
C GLY A 113 -7.78 9.12 -5.20
N ILE A 114 -6.87 9.68 -6.00
CA ILE A 114 -6.85 9.51 -7.46
C ILE A 114 -5.73 8.56 -7.89
N GLY A 115 -4.70 8.37 -7.07
CA GLY A 115 -3.64 7.40 -7.36
C GLY A 115 -2.53 7.91 -8.28
N GLU A 116 -2.39 9.23 -8.42
CA GLU A 116 -1.46 9.87 -9.34
C GLU A 116 -0.07 10.11 -8.71
N ASP A 117 0.98 9.95 -9.52
CA ASP A 117 2.38 10.08 -9.10
C ASP A 117 2.74 11.51 -8.66
N ASP A 118 2.11 12.53 -9.24
CA ASP A 118 2.35 13.94 -8.93
C ASP A 118 1.89 14.36 -7.53
N ARG A 119 1.18 13.47 -6.82
CA ARG A 119 0.77 13.65 -5.42
C ARG A 119 1.80 13.16 -4.41
N ILE A 120 2.92 12.59 -4.88
CA ILE A 120 3.92 11.96 -4.02
C ILE A 120 5.18 12.81 -4.00
N ASP A 121 5.61 13.20 -2.80
CA ASP A 121 6.97 13.65 -2.56
C ASP A 121 7.83 12.42 -2.25
N LEU A 122 8.83 12.16 -3.09
CA LEU A 122 9.72 11.00 -3.00
C LEU A 122 11.17 11.47 -2.84
N ILE A 123 11.79 11.12 -1.72
CA ILE A 123 13.20 11.36 -1.46
C ILE A 123 13.93 10.02 -1.46
N VAL A 124 14.93 9.89 -2.33
CA VAL A 124 15.84 8.73 -2.39
C VAL A 124 17.19 9.13 -1.81
N TYR A 125 17.66 8.35 -0.85
CA TYR A 125 18.95 8.53 -0.21
C TYR A 125 20.00 7.66 -0.88
N GLN A 126 21.18 8.22 -1.10
CA GLN A 126 22.34 7.44 -1.52
C GLN A 126 22.89 6.70 -0.30
N ALA A 127 23.01 5.38 -0.42
CA ALA A 127 23.67 4.53 0.56
C ALA A 127 25.12 4.27 0.16
#